data_AF-W8BUB0-F1
#
_entry.id   AF-W8BUB0-F1
#
_cell.length_a   1.000
_cell.length_b   1.000
_cell.length_c   1.000
_cell.angle_alpha   90.00
_cell.angle_beta   90.00
_cell.angle_gamma   90.00
#
_symmetry.space_group_name_H-M   'P 1'
#
loop_
_entity.id
_entity.type
_entity.pdbx_description
1 polymer ?
#
loop_
_entity_poly.entity_id
_entity_poly.type
_entity_poly.pdbx_seq_one_letter_code
_entity_poly.pdbx_strand_id
1 'polypeptide(L)'
;MIAPALYSLTRAARNTVVQIQKAVRRHLTASVEDGKYVLVPRDGASKSPPVKTTMKFPSVWLRDNCYCEKCFHQSSKSRRIDWDYFDTEVLALDVQFDTVTEQVVIKWSDQHTSTYDLKWLSEREFSDERRQKYLNSFYRPKPKHWAGQQLKEIMETFQYQDVMRSDDALRRWLETLAVRGVAIIEDAPLEQTVVRQLADRVGFIRRTTYGEEFIVQAKPGAKNYAYLSDPLPLHTDLPYYEYKPSVNILHCLVQSQSEGGSNLLVDGFHIADRLQAEHPADYRILTETLVDWNDIGSEDGRSFHNIWRAPVI
;
A
#
# COMPACT_ATOMS: atom_id res chain seq x y z
N MET A 1 11.81 -54.98 17.75
CA MET A 1 10.64 -54.33 18.37
C MET A 1 11.12 -53.58 19.61
N ILE A 2 11.48 -52.30 19.46
CA ILE A 2 11.81 -51.40 20.57
C ILE A 2 11.14 -50.07 20.23
N ALA A 3 10.17 -49.67 21.05
CA ALA A 3 9.47 -48.40 20.94
C ALA A 3 10.26 -47.31 21.70
N PRO A 4 10.35 -46.07 21.18
CA PRO A 4 11.03 -44.98 21.87
C PRO A 4 10.06 -44.19 22.77
N ALA A 5 10.55 -43.87 23.96
CA ALA A 5 9.88 -43.03 24.94
C ALA A 5 9.93 -41.55 24.55
N LEU A 6 8.77 -40.88 24.63
CA LEU A 6 8.61 -39.44 24.58
C LEU A 6 9.28 -38.79 25.80
N TYR A 7 10.22 -37.88 25.55
CA TYR A 7 10.75 -36.97 26.57
C TYR A 7 10.04 -35.62 26.47
N SER A 8 9.13 -35.36 27.40
CA SER A 8 8.64 -34.02 27.73
C SER A 8 9.73 -33.28 28.52
N LEU A 9 10.26 -32.18 28.00
CA LEU A 9 11.16 -31.30 28.75
C LEU A 9 10.34 -30.52 29.79
N THR A 10 10.64 -30.75 31.07
CA THR A 10 10.03 -30.05 32.21
C THR A 10 10.59 -28.63 32.36
N ARG A 11 9.79 -27.75 32.98
CA ARG A 11 10.04 -26.31 33.26
C ARG A 11 11.40 -26.02 33.92
N ALA A 12 12.06 -27.01 34.53
CA ALA A 12 13.41 -26.91 35.08
C ALA A 12 14.50 -26.78 33.99
N ALA A 13 14.33 -27.41 32.82
CA ALA A 13 15.27 -27.31 31.70
C ALA A 13 15.31 -25.89 31.09
N ARG A 14 14.22 -25.12 31.21
CA ARG A 14 14.15 -23.72 30.76
C ARG A 14 15.04 -22.79 31.59
N ASN A 15 15.25 -23.08 32.89
CA ASN A 15 16.10 -22.25 33.76
C ASN A 15 17.59 -22.56 33.61
N THR A 16 17.95 -23.78 33.19
CA THR A 16 19.35 -24.18 33.02
C THR A 16 19.99 -23.60 31.76
N VAL A 17 19.21 -23.36 30.69
CA VAL A 17 19.69 -22.73 29.44
C VAL A 17 20.10 -21.26 29.66
N VAL A 18 19.53 -20.59 30.67
CA VAL A 18 19.86 -19.19 31.01
C VAL A 18 21.24 -19.05 31.68
N GLN A 19 21.77 -20.10 32.32
CA GLN A 19 22.98 -19.99 33.15
C GLN A 19 24.32 -20.27 32.43
N ILE A 20 24.33 -20.77 31.19
CA ILE A 20 25.58 -21.17 30.49
C ILE A 20 26.19 -20.00 29.67
N GLN A 21 25.67 -18.78 29.77
CA GLN A 21 26.12 -17.61 28.99
C GLN A 21 27.41 -16.90 29.47
N LYS A 22 28.24 -17.49 30.34
CA LYS A 22 29.44 -16.81 30.86
C LYS A 22 30.73 -17.60 30.66
N ALA A 23 31.31 -17.53 29.46
CA ALA A 23 32.77 -17.58 29.27
C ALA A 23 33.22 -17.18 27.84
N VAL A 24 33.88 -16.02 27.75
CA VAL A 24 35.02 -15.69 26.85
C VAL A 24 34.77 -15.55 25.33
N ARG A 25 34.46 -14.32 24.87
CA ARG A 25 35.25 -13.48 23.93
C ARG A 25 34.45 -12.22 23.58
N ARG A 26 35.11 -11.05 23.58
CA ARG A 26 34.51 -9.73 23.30
C ARG A 26 34.15 -9.59 21.82
N HIS A 27 33.04 -10.17 21.35
CA HIS A 27 32.50 -9.92 20.01
C HIS A 27 31.06 -9.44 20.15
N LEU A 28 30.68 -8.46 19.31
CA LEU A 28 29.33 -7.87 19.24
C LEU A 28 28.33 -8.98 18.89
N THR A 29 27.85 -9.66 19.91
CA THR A 29 26.97 -10.81 19.77
C THR A 29 25.57 -10.27 19.73
N ALA A 30 24.87 -10.54 18.62
CA ALA A 30 23.43 -10.50 18.64
C ALA A 30 22.95 -11.47 19.75
N SER A 31 21.94 -11.07 20.51
CA SER A 31 21.51 -11.77 21.71
C SER A 31 20.02 -12.08 21.66
N VAL A 32 19.56 -12.96 22.54
CA VAL A 32 18.14 -13.30 22.68
C VAL A 32 17.61 -12.67 23.96
N GLU A 33 16.52 -11.91 23.84
CA GLU A 33 15.79 -11.30 24.95
C GLU A 33 14.45 -12.03 25.16
N ASP A 34 14.18 -12.41 26.41
CA ASP A 34 12.98 -13.14 26.85
C ASP A 34 12.65 -14.43 26.08
N GLY A 35 13.64 -14.99 25.37
CA GLY A 35 13.45 -16.14 24.47
C GLY A 35 12.60 -15.83 23.22
N LYS A 36 12.13 -14.58 23.07
CA LYS A 36 11.15 -14.19 22.04
C LYS A 36 11.71 -13.19 21.05
N TYR A 37 12.77 -12.46 21.39
CA TYR A 37 13.33 -11.43 20.54
C TYR A 37 14.81 -11.66 20.29
N VAL A 38 15.24 -11.44 19.05
CA VAL A 38 16.65 -11.38 18.66
C VAL A 38 17.05 -9.91 18.57
N LEU A 39 18.08 -9.54 19.33
CA LEU A 39 18.68 -8.20 19.34
C LEU A 39 19.92 -8.22 18.44
N VAL A 40 19.93 -7.38 17.41
CA VAL A 40 21.03 -7.28 16.44
C VAL A 40 21.68 -5.90 16.52
N PRO A 41 23.01 -5.77 16.65
CA PRO A 41 23.68 -4.46 16.64
C PRO A 41 23.46 -3.72 15.31
N ARG A 42 23.23 -2.40 15.33
CA ARG A 42 23.10 -1.61 14.08
C ARG A 42 24.41 -1.41 13.33
N ASP A 43 25.52 -1.21 14.06
CA ASP A 43 26.83 -0.95 13.48
C ASP A 43 27.81 -2.08 13.80
N GLY A 44 28.52 -2.54 12.77
CA GLY A 44 29.78 -3.25 12.93
C GLY A 44 30.85 -2.31 13.48
N ALA A 45 30.94 -2.16 14.80
CA ALA A 45 32.12 -1.70 15.56
C ALA A 45 32.90 -0.43 15.12
N SER A 46 32.40 0.47 14.28
CA SER A 46 33.29 1.46 13.62
C SER A 46 33.28 2.89 14.19
N LYS A 47 32.30 3.29 15.03
CA LYS A 47 32.22 4.71 15.48
C LYS A 47 32.11 4.85 17.00
N SER A 48 33.07 5.58 17.58
CA SER A 48 33.11 5.99 18.99
C SER A 48 32.63 7.44 19.13
N PRO A 49 31.82 7.80 20.15
CA PRO A 49 31.31 6.95 21.22
C PRO A 49 30.09 6.13 20.75
N PRO A 50 30.00 4.84 21.11
CA PRO A 50 28.95 3.97 20.60
C PRO A 50 27.65 4.24 21.34
N VAL A 51 26.72 4.95 20.71
CA VAL A 51 25.31 4.75 21.05
C VAL A 51 24.99 3.34 20.56
N LYS A 52 24.97 2.36 21.47
CA LYS A 52 24.62 0.96 21.17
C LYS A 52 23.13 0.87 20.82
N THR A 53 22.77 1.34 19.62
CA THR A 53 21.44 1.11 19.09
C THR A 53 21.37 -0.33 18.58
N THR A 54 20.47 -1.11 19.16
CA THR A 54 20.18 -2.49 18.74
C THR A 54 18.85 -2.50 18.01
N MET A 55 18.76 -3.30 16.95
CA MET A 55 17.54 -3.63 16.25
C MET A 55 16.90 -4.83 16.96
N LYS A 56 15.59 -4.77 17.21
CA LYS A 56 14.84 -5.82 17.91
C LYS A 56 13.88 -6.50 16.94
N PHE A 57 14.00 -7.82 16.80
CA PHE A 57 13.18 -8.63 15.91
C PHE A 57 12.49 -9.75 16.68
N PRO A 58 11.18 -10.00 16.48
CA PRO A 58 10.55 -11.22 16.97
C PRO A 58 11.22 -12.47 16.35
N SER A 59 11.57 -13.44 17.18
CA SER A 59 12.23 -14.70 16.77
C SER A 59 11.37 -15.46 15.75
N VAL A 60 10.07 -15.56 16.03
CA VAL A 60 9.08 -16.17 15.12
C VAL A 60 9.04 -15.47 13.76
N TRP A 61 9.14 -14.14 13.72
CA TRP A 61 9.14 -13.38 12.46
C TRP A 61 10.40 -13.65 11.64
N LEU A 62 11.57 -13.70 12.28
CA LEU A 62 12.80 -14.06 11.60
C LEU A 62 12.68 -15.46 11.01
N ARG A 63 12.26 -16.46 11.80
CA ARG A 63 12.12 -17.84 11.34
C ARG A 63 11.09 -17.99 10.21
N ASP A 64 9.97 -17.26 10.28
CA ASP A 64 8.95 -17.16 9.23
C ASP A 64 9.48 -16.51 7.93
N ASN A 65 10.50 -15.66 8.05
CA ASN A 65 11.12 -14.97 6.92
C ASN A 65 12.51 -15.53 6.59
N CYS A 66 12.80 -16.79 6.95
CA CYS A 66 14.01 -17.48 6.53
C CYS A 66 14.13 -17.50 5.00
N TYR A 67 15.26 -17.04 4.47
CA TYR A 67 15.47 -16.87 3.03
C TYR A 67 16.19 -18.06 2.35
N CYS A 68 16.37 -19.18 3.05
CA CYS A 68 16.97 -20.38 2.47
C CYS A 68 16.03 -21.05 1.45
N GLU A 69 16.57 -21.89 0.57
CA GLU A 69 15.80 -22.55 -0.50
C GLU A 69 14.65 -23.45 0.00
N LYS A 70 14.75 -23.94 1.24
CA LYS A 70 13.67 -24.72 1.89
C LYS A 70 12.49 -23.84 2.29
N CYS A 71 12.75 -22.60 2.70
CA CYS A 71 11.74 -21.69 3.26
C CYS A 71 11.27 -20.63 2.27
N PHE A 72 12.02 -20.37 1.20
CA PHE A 72 11.73 -19.32 0.23
C PHE A 72 12.02 -19.78 -1.21
N HIS A 73 11.04 -19.60 -2.08
CA HIS A 73 11.13 -19.92 -3.50
C HIS A 73 11.78 -18.75 -4.26
N GLN A 74 13.07 -18.89 -4.59
CA GLN A 74 13.91 -17.79 -5.05
C GLN A 74 13.49 -17.15 -6.38
N SER A 75 12.87 -17.91 -7.31
CA SER A 75 12.44 -17.37 -8.60
C SER A 75 11.11 -16.61 -8.50
N SER A 76 10.13 -17.16 -7.79
CA SER A 76 8.82 -16.51 -7.59
C SER A 76 8.79 -15.49 -6.45
N LYS A 77 9.90 -15.33 -5.73
CA LYS A 77 10.03 -14.43 -4.57
C LYS A 77 8.94 -14.66 -3.51
N SER A 78 8.62 -15.92 -3.25
CA SER A 78 7.50 -16.32 -2.37
C SER A 78 7.96 -17.22 -1.22
N ARG A 79 7.33 -17.09 -0.05
CA ARG A 79 7.54 -18.01 1.08
C ARG A 79 7.01 -19.41 0.74
N ARG A 80 7.69 -20.43 1.25
CA ARG A 80 7.31 -21.86 1.16
C ARG A 80 6.80 -22.43 2.49
N ILE A 81 6.89 -21.66 3.58
CA ILE A 81 6.52 -22.13 4.91
C ILE A 81 5.02 -22.46 4.92
N ASP A 82 4.73 -23.68 5.40
CA ASP A 82 3.38 -24.16 5.63
C ASP A 82 2.99 -23.87 7.09
N TRP A 83 1.93 -23.08 7.27
CA TRP A 83 1.47 -22.66 8.58
C TRP A 83 0.86 -23.79 9.41
N ASP A 84 0.41 -24.88 8.78
CA ASP A 84 -0.13 -26.05 9.50
C ASP A 84 0.97 -26.78 10.30
N TYR A 85 2.23 -26.63 9.88
CA TYR A 85 3.39 -27.29 10.50
C TYR A 85 4.40 -26.30 11.09
N PHE A 86 4.10 -25.00 11.07
CA PHE A 86 5.02 -23.97 11.55
C PHE A 86 4.93 -23.80 13.07
N ASP A 87 6.04 -24.01 13.76
CA ASP A 87 6.14 -23.76 15.20
C ASP A 87 6.20 -22.25 15.50
N THR A 88 5.11 -21.70 15.99
CA THR A 88 5.01 -20.29 16.39
C THR A 88 5.76 -19.94 17.67
N GLU A 89 6.16 -20.95 18.46
CA GLU A 89 6.95 -20.81 19.68
C GLU A 89 8.42 -21.21 19.48
N VAL A 90 8.87 -21.25 18.22
CA VAL A 90 10.26 -21.55 17.84
C VAL A 90 11.25 -20.61 18.55
N LEU A 91 12.28 -21.20 19.15
CA LEU A 91 13.28 -20.48 19.94
C LEU A 91 14.57 -20.31 19.14
N ALA A 92 15.14 -19.11 19.18
CA ALA A 92 16.52 -18.88 18.76
C ALA A 92 17.46 -19.46 19.83
N LEU A 93 18.16 -20.55 19.51
CA LEU A 93 19.05 -21.25 20.43
C LEU A 93 20.47 -20.68 20.43
N ASP A 94 20.94 -20.24 19.26
CA ASP A 94 22.28 -19.68 19.06
C ASP A 94 22.18 -18.58 18.02
N VAL A 95 22.75 -17.42 18.31
CA VAL A 95 22.73 -16.25 17.43
C VAL A 95 24.15 -15.74 17.31
N GLN A 96 24.68 -15.72 16.09
CA GLN A 96 26.03 -15.30 15.79
C GLN A 96 26.00 -14.19 14.76
N PHE A 97 26.82 -13.17 14.96
CA PHE A 97 27.04 -12.11 13.98
C PHE A 97 28.43 -12.26 13.39
N ASP A 98 28.49 -12.48 12.07
CA ASP A 98 29.71 -12.46 11.31
C ASP A 98 30.00 -11.04 10.84
N THR A 99 31.03 -10.43 11.42
CA THR A 99 31.44 -9.05 11.10
C THR A 99 32.08 -8.91 9.73
N VAL A 100 32.56 -10.00 9.12
CA VAL A 100 33.23 -9.98 7.81
C VAL A 100 32.21 -10.00 6.69
N THR A 101 31.22 -10.89 6.79
CA THR A 101 30.13 -11.00 5.81
C THR A 101 28.96 -10.06 6.11
N GLU A 102 28.96 -9.42 7.28
CA GLU A 102 27.84 -8.63 7.82
C GLU A 102 26.53 -9.44 7.89
N GLN A 103 26.62 -10.71 8.30
CA GLN A 103 25.49 -11.62 8.38
C GLN A 103 25.18 -12.04 9.81
N VAL A 104 23.90 -12.22 10.10
CA VAL A 104 23.41 -12.83 11.34
C VAL A 104 23.00 -14.27 11.03
N VAL A 105 23.61 -15.23 11.73
CA VAL A 105 23.30 -16.66 11.64
C VAL A 105 22.56 -17.07 12.91
N ILE A 106 21.41 -17.72 12.75
CA ILE A 106 20.56 -18.17 13.85
C ILE A 106 20.31 -19.67 13.74
N LYS A 107 20.56 -20.40 14.82
CA LYS A 107 20.12 -21.80 14.98
C LYS A 107 18.85 -21.85 15.80
N TRP A 108 17.88 -22.63 15.33
CA TRP A 108 16.54 -22.68 15.86
C TRP A 108 16.25 -23.99 16.59
N SER A 109 15.24 -24.00 17.47
CA SER A 109 14.80 -25.20 18.22
C SER A 109 14.22 -26.31 17.36
N ASP A 110 13.78 -26.00 16.13
CA ASP A 110 13.32 -26.96 15.13
C ASP A 110 14.48 -27.59 14.32
N GLN A 111 15.73 -27.41 14.76
CA GLN A 111 16.96 -27.87 14.12
C GLN A 111 17.25 -27.18 12.77
N HIS A 112 16.57 -26.08 12.47
CA HIS A 112 16.85 -25.24 11.30
C HIS A 112 17.97 -24.22 11.58
N THR A 113 18.59 -23.73 10.51
CA THR A 113 19.54 -22.61 10.57
C THR A 113 19.16 -21.57 9.51
N SER A 114 19.11 -20.31 9.91
CA SER A 114 18.82 -19.19 9.02
C SER A 114 19.96 -18.19 9.02
N THR A 115 20.21 -17.56 7.87
CA THR A 115 21.21 -16.51 7.69
C THR A 115 20.53 -15.28 7.10
N TYR A 116 20.83 -14.11 7.65
CA TYR A 116 20.27 -12.83 7.21
C TYR A 116 21.37 -11.79 7.05
N ASP A 117 21.35 -11.06 5.95
CA ASP A 117 22.22 -9.89 5.76
C ASP A 117 21.81 -8.77 6.72
N LEU A 118 22.78 -8.08 7.32
CA LEU A 118 22.54 -6.94 8.20
C LEU A 118 21.75 -5.83 7.47
N LYS A 119 22.03 -5.63 6.17
CA LYS A 119 21.26 -4.72 5.32
C LYS A 119 19.77 -5.13 5.24
N TRP A 120 19.48 -6.41 5.03
CA TRP A 120 18.10 -6.90 4.94
C TRP A 120 17.35 -6.69 6.25
N LEU A 121 18.02 -6.95 7.38
CA LEU A 121 17.48 -6.73 8.73
C LEU A 121 17.22 -5.24 9.00
N SER A 122 18.18 -4.36 8.74
CA SER A 122 18.03 -2.91 8.95
C SER A 122 16.94 -2.29 8.06
N GLU A 123 16.75 -2.81 6.85
CA GLU A 123 15.64 -2.41 5.99
C GLU A 123 14.28 -2.80 6.55
N ARG A 124 14.20 -3.78 7.46
CA ARG A 124 12.96 -4.34 8.03
C ARG A 124 12.86 -4.18 9.55
N GLU A 125 13.64 -3.25 10.11
CA GLU A 125 13.59 -2.98 11.53
C GLU A 125 12.17 -2.54 11.97
N PHE A 126 11.76 -3.01 13.14
CA PHE A 126 10.45 -2.73 13.74
C PHE A 126 10.33 -1.37 14.44
N SER A 127 11.36 -0.51 14.38
CA SER A 127 11.32 0.83 14.95
C SER A 127 10.27 1.71 14.24
N ASP A 128 9.57 2.55 14.99
CA ASP A 128 8.54 3.44 14.43
C ASP A 128 9.10 4.34 13.33
N GLU A 129 10.31 4.87 13.53
CA GLU A 129 11.04 5.67 12.56
C GLU A 129 11.28 4.90 11.25
N ARG A 130 11.79 3.66 11.34
CA ARG A 130 12.07 2.85 10.14
C ARG A 130 10.79 2.49 9.40
N ARG A 131 9.75 2.09 10.13
CA ARG A 131 8.43 1.75 9.57
C ARG A 131 7.82 2.96 8.88
N GLN A 132 7.85 4.13 9.51
CA GLN A 132 7.35 5.36 8.89
C GLN A 132 8.16 5.74 7.65
N LYS A 133 9.49 5.59 7.68
CA LYS A 133 10.35 5.81 6.51
C LYS A 133 10.00 4.87 5.35
N TYR A 134 9.76 3.58 5.64
CA TYR A 134 9.33 2.60 4.63
C TYR A 134 7.98 2.96 4.02
N LEU A 135 6.99 3.29 4.85
CA LEU A 135 5.67 3.73 4.38
C LEU A 135 5.78 4.99 3.51
N ASN A 136 6.62 5.95 3.90
CA ASN A 136 6.78 7.19 3.12
C ASN A 136 7.54 6.99 1.80
N SER A 137 8.35 5.95 1.65
CA SER A 137 9.19 5.74 0.46
C SER A 137 8.69 4.68 -0.51
N PHE A 138 7.94 3.68 -0.04
CA PHE A 138 7.48 2.55 -0.86
C PHE A 138 5.97 2.51 -1.09
N TYR A 139 5.17 3.11 -0.22
CA TYR A 139 3.72 3.15 -0.40
C TYR A 139 3.30 4.40 -1.17
N ARG A 140 2.03 4.41 -1.60
CA ARG A 140 1.40 5.58 -2.22
C ARG A 140 1.69 6.83 -1.36
N PRO A 141 2.19 7.93 -1.98
CA PRO A 141 2.41 9.19 -1.27
C PRO A 141 1.15 9.65 -0.54
N LYS A 142 1.33 10.33 0.60
CA LYS A 142 0.20 10.90 1.34
C LYS A 142 -0.48 11.99 0.51
N PRO A 143 -1.82 12.00 0.44
CA PRO A 143 -2.53 13.09 -0.21
C PRO A 143 -2.30 14.41 0.54
N LYS A 144 -2.33 15.53 -0.18
CA LYS A 144 -2.26 16.88 0.36
C LYS A 144 -3.56 17.58 0.04
N HIS A 145 -4.39 17.73 1.07
CA HIS A 145 -5.72 18.30 0.90
C HIS A 145 -5.62 19.79 0.54
N TRP A 146 -6.57 20.29 -0.24
CA TRP A 146 -6.55 21.67 -0.74
C TRP A 146 -7.94 22.32 -0.70
N ALA A 147 -7.98 23.60 -0.34
CA ALA A 147 -9.17 24.42 -0.45
C ALA A 147 -9.40 24.83 -1.91
N GLY A 148 -10.65 25.05 -2.31
CA GLY A 148 -10.99 25.43 -3.69
C GLY A 148 -10.24 26.67 -4.21
N GLN A 149 -9.92 27.64 -3.32
CA GLN A 149 -9.12 28.83 -3.69
C GLN A 149 -7.68 28.49 -4.11
N GLN A 150 -7.16 27.33 -3.70
CA GLN A 150 -5.81 26.84 -4.00
C GLN A 150 -5.75 26.03 -5.30
N LEU A 151 -6.89 25.78 -5.97
CA LEU A 151 -6.93 24.93 -7.18
C LEU A 151 -5.92 25.38 -8.24
N LYS A 152 -5.82 26.69 -8.49
CA LYS A 152 -4.86 27.24 -9.47
C LYS A 152 -3.40 27.03 -9.08
N GLU A 153 -3.09 26.95 -7.79
CA GLU A 153 -1.73 26.74 -7.28
C GLU A 153 -1.33 25.27 -7.35
N ILE A 154 -2.27 24.36 -7.06
CA ILE A 154 -1.99 22.92 -6.98
C ILE A 154 -2.17 22.18 -8.31
N MET A 155 -2.89 22.76 -9.26
CA MET A 155 -3.18 22.14 -10.54
C MET A 155 -1.94 22.20 -11.43
N GLU A 156 -1.37 21.04 -11.73
CA GLU A 156 -0.26 20.92 -12.66
C GLU A 156 -0.76 20.48 -14.04
N THR A 157 -0.14 21.06 -15.07
CA THR A 157 -0.41 20.75 -16.47
C THR A 157 0.76 19.97 -17.07
N PHE A 158 0.44 18.91 -17.79
CA PHE A 158 1.37 18.04 -18.48
C PHE A 158 1.11 18.07 -19.98
N GLN A 159 2.15 17.88 -20.79
CA GLN A 159 2.02 17.75 -22.23
C GLN A 159 1.78 16.29 -22.61
N TYR A 160 0.78 16.02 -23.45
CA TYR A 160 0.41 14.66 -23.83
C TYR A 160 1.60 13.83 -24.35
N GLN A 161 2.39 14.41 -25.27
CA GLN A 161 3.53 13.72 -25.86
C GLN A 161 4.62 13.39 -24.84
N ASP A 162 4.83 14.24 -23.83
CA ASP A 162 5.81 14.00 -22.78
C ASP A 162 5.39 12.82 -21.91
N VAL A 163 4.12 12.80 -21.46
CA VAL A 163 3.56 11.70 -20.66
C VAL A 163 3.66 10.37 -21.42
N MET A 164 3.40 10.37 -22.72
CA MET A 164 3.47 9.16 -23.53
C MET A 164 4.90 8.66 -23.74
N ARG A 165 5.89 9.55 -23.86
CA ARG A 165 7.26 9.20 -24.29
C ARG A 165 8.31 9.16 -23.17
N SER A 166 8.05 9.77 -22.02
CA SER A 166 9.02 9.89 -20.93
C SER A 166 8.50 9.26 -19.64
N ASP A 167 9.27 8.32 -19.09
CA ASP A 167 8.97 7.72 -17.78
C ASP A 167 9.03 8.76 -16.65
N ASP A 168 9.88 9.79 -16.77
CA ASP A 168 9.92 10.87 -15.79
C ASP A 168 8.68 11.76 -15.84
N ALA A 169 8.15 12.06 -17.03
CA ALA A 169 6.90 12.80 -17.17
C ALA A 169 5.70 11.97 -16.69
N LEU A 170 5.64 10.69 -17.06
CA LEU A 170 4.64 9.75 -16.56
C LEU A 170 4.67 9.66 -15.03
N ARG A 171 5.86 9.46 -14.43
CA ARG A 171 6.02 9.36 -12.98
C ARG A 171 5.53 10.63 -12.28
N ARG A 172 5.92 11.81 -12.77
CA ARG A 172 5.44 13.08 -12.20
C ARG A 172 3.93 13.21 -12.31
N TRP A 173 3.34 12.89 -13.45
CA TRP A 173 1.88 12.93 -13.61
C TRP A 173 1.16 12.00 -12.62
N LEU A 174 1.64 10.77 -12.45
CA LEU A 174 1.10 9.80 -11.49
C LEU A 174 1.29 10.24 -10.04
N GLU A 175 2.45 10.81 -9.69
CA GLU A 175 2.71 11.36 -8.36
C GLU A 175 1.82 12.56 -8.06
N THR A 176 1.63 13.46 -9.02
CA THR A 176 0.72 14.61 -8.90
C THR A 176 -0.72 14.12 -8.68
N LEU A 177 -1.20 13.15 -9.46
CA LEU A 177 -2.51 12.54 -9.24
C LEU A 177 -2.61 11.87 -7.85
N ALA A 178 -1.57 11.15 -7.42
CA ALA A 178 -1.56 10.47 -6.14
C ALA A 178 -1.62 11.44 -4.94
N VAL A 179 -0.94 12.58 -5.03
CA VAL A 179 -0.80 13.59 -3.97
C VAL A 179 -1.92 14.64 -4.00
N ARG A 180 -2.29 15.13 -5.18
CA ARG A 180 -3.23 16.25 -5.37
C ARG A 180 -4.63 15.81 -5.78
N GLY A 181 -4.77 14.60 -6.32
CA GLY A 181 -6.04 14.07 -6.82
C GLY A 181 -6.48 14.61 -8.17
N VAL A 182 -5.75 15.57 -8.76
CA VAL A 182 -6.10 16.21 -10.05
C VAL A 182 -4.83 16.63 -10.80
N ALA A 183 -4.89 16.53 -12.13
CA ALA A 183 -3.90 17.07 -13.07
C ALA A 183 -4.57 17.33 -14.43
N ILE A 184 -3.99 18.21 -15.24
CA ILE A 184 -4.43 18.47 -16.61
C ILE A 184 -3.40 17.93 -17.60
N ILE A 185 -3.88 17.35 -18.70
CA ILE A 185 -3.06 17.03 -19.88
C ILE A 185 -3.51 17.92 -21.03
N GLU A 186 -2.58 18.66 -21.61
CA GLU A 186 -2.77 19.52 -22.78
C GLU A 186 -2.17 18.90 -24.05
N ASP A 187 -2.56 19.46 -25.19
CA ASP A 187 -2.08 19.10 -26.53
C ASP A 187 -2.23 17.60 -26.87
N ALA A 188 -3.27 16.98 -26.32
CA ALA A 188 -3.70 15.66 -26.74
C ALA A 188 -4.36 15.71 -28.14
N PRO A 189 -4.15 14.71 -28.99
CA PRO A 189 -4.86 14.60 -30.27
C PRO A 189 -6.39 14.59 -30.08
N LEU A 190 -7.14 15.18 -31.00
CA LEU A 190 -8.62 15.13 -30.97
C LEU A 190 -9.15 13.78 -31.48
N GLU A 191 -8.70 12.69 -30.85
CA GLU A 191 -9.03 11.31 -31.20
C GLU A 191 -9.68 10.59 -30.01
N GLN A 192 -10.64 9.70 -30.28
CA GLN A 192 -11.34 8.93 -29.24
C GLN A 192 -10.40 7.94 -28.50
N THR A 193 -9.27 7.59 -29.09
CA THR A 193 -8.32 6.60 -28.57
C THR A 193 -7.39 7.13 -27.48
N VAL A 194 -7.36 8.46 -27.25
CA VAL A 194 -6.42 9.10 -26.31
C VAL A 194 -6.55 8.56 -24.89
N VAL A 195 -7.79 8.38 -24.39
CA VAL A 195 -8.02 7.88 -23.04
C VAL A 195 -7.46 6.47 -22.87
N ARG A 196 -7.73 5.58 -23.84
CA ARG A 196 -7.14 4.24 -23.86
C ARG A 196 -5.62 4.25 -23.95
N GLN A 197 -5.04 5.10 -24.80
CA GLN A 197 -3.58 5.21 -24.90
C GLN A 197 -2.95 5.63 -23.57
N LEU A 198 -3.53 6.60 -22.85
CA LEU A 198 -3.08 7.00 -21.52
C LEU A 198 -3.26 5.89 -20.48
N ALA A 199 -4.39 5.19 -20.50
CA ALA A 199 -4.66 4.10 -19.58
C ALA A 199 -3.69 2.91 -19.79
N ASP A 200 -3.46 2.51 -21.04
CA ASP A 200 -2.54 1.43 -21.42
C ASP A 200 -1.07 1.81 -21.13
N ARG A 201 -0.74 3.12 -21.15
CA ARG A 201 0.57 3.61 -20.74
C ARG A 201 0.86 3.40 -19.25
N VAL A 202 -0.19 3.33 -18.42
CA VAL A 202 -0.11 3.12 -16.97
C VAL A 202 -0.34 1.65 -16.60
N GLY A 203 -1.35 1.01 -17.19
CA GLY A 203 -1.80 -0.32 -16.82
C GLY A 203 -2.96 -0.78 -17.70
N PHE A 204 -4.17 -0.75 -17.18
CA PHE A 204 -5.37 -1.22 -17.88
C PHE A 204 -6.62 -0.44 -17.47
N ILE A 205 -7.60 -0.38 -18.36
CA ILE A 205 -8.90 0.24 -18.08
C ILE A 205 -9.77 -0.72 -17.27
N ARG A 206 -10.45 -0.18 -16.26
CA ARG A 206 -11.47 -0.93 -15.53
C ARG A 206 -12.78 -0.92 -16.31
N ARG A 207 -13.18 -2.09 -16.81
CA ARG A 207 -14.50 -2.28 -17.41
C ARG A 207 -15.62 -2.18 -16.37
N THR A 208 -16.69 -1.47 -16.71
CA THR A 208 -17.92 -1.29 -15.91
C THR A 208 -19.14 -1.82 -16.68
N THR A 209 -20.34 -1.67 -16.11
CA THR A 209 -21.59 -1.95 -16.85
C THR A 209 -21.77 -1.05 -18.07
N TYR A 210 -21.12 0.12 -18.07
CA TYR A 210 -21.09 1.08 -19.19
C TYR A 210 -19.95 0.81 -20.21
N GLY A 211 -19.21 -0.28 -20.04
CA GLY A 211 -18.06 -0.60 -20.89
C GLY A 211 -16.73 -0.12 -20.29
N GLU A 212 -15.70 -0.07 -21.14
CA GLU A 212 -14.36 0.42 -20.77
C GLU A 212 -14.25 1.93 -20.96
N GLU A 213 -14.85 2.44 -22.02
CA GLU A 213 -14.87 3.86 -22.38
C GLU A 213 -16.30 4.23 -22.74
N PHE A 214 -16.70 5.47 -22.46
CA PHE A 214 -18.01 5.98 -22.81
C PHE A 214 -17.91 7.43 -23.29
N ILE A 215 -18.77 7.79 -24.24
CA ILE A 215 -18.81 9.13 -24.83
C ILE A 215 -19.85 9.97 -24.10
N VAL A 216 -19.39 11.02 -23.43
CA VAL A 216 -20.26 12.01 -22.78
C VAL A 216 -20.68 13.05 -23.80
N GLN A 217 -21.93 12.97 -24.23
CA GLN A 217 -22.59 13.96 -25.09
C GLN A 217 -24.08 13.97 -24.77
N ALA A 218 -24.74 15.11 -25.02
CA ALA A 218 -26.19 15.21 -24.84
C ALA A 218 -26.91 14.23 -25.79
N LYS A 219 -27.76 13.36 -25.25
CA LYS A 219 -28.54 12.38 -26.04
C LYS A 219 -30.04 12.57 -25.81
N PRO A 220 -30.89 12.61 -26.86
CA PRO A 220 -32.33 12.55 -26.68
C PRO A 220 -32.75 11.27 -25.95
N GLY A 221 -33.54 11.38 -24.88
CA GLY A 221 -34.02 10.23 -24.11
C GLY A 221 -32.99 9.56 -23.19
N ALA A 222 -31.93 10.29 -22.80
CA ALA A 222 -30.90 9.81 -21.89
C ALA A 222 -31.47 9.25 -20.57
N LYS A 223 -30.95 8.08 -20.16
CA LYS A 223 -31.29 7.42 -18.88
C LYS A 223 -30.27 7.69 -17.77
N ASN A 224 -29.11 8.26 -18.12
CA ASN A 224 -28.07 8.66 -17.19
C ASN A 224 -27.95 10.18 -17.20
N TYR A 225 -27.88 10.80 -16.01
CA TYR A 225 -27.84 12.25 -15.82
C TYR A 225 -26.65 12.89 -16.54
N ALA A 226 -25.52 12.19 -16.67
CA ALA A 226 -24.33 12.69 -17.38
C ALA A 226 -24.56 12.95 -18.88
N TYR A 227 -25.63 12.41 -19.47
CA TYR A 227 -25.99 12.62 -20.89
C TYR A 227 -27.13 13.64 -21.07
N LEU A 228 -27.51 14.34 -19.99
CA LEU A 228 -28.39 15.52 -20.04
C LEU A 228 -27.56 16.79 -20.28
N SER A 229 -28.23 17.88 -20.69
CA SER A 229 -27.61 19.21 -20.80
C SER A 229 -27.72 20.04 -19.52
N ASP A 230 -28.16 19.43 -18.42
CA ASP A 230 -28.37 20.10 -17.13
C ASP A 230 -27.06 20.19 -16.32
N PRO A 231 -26.94 21.17 -15.40
CA PRO A 231 -25.80 21.22 -14.48
C PRO A 231 -25.69 19.92 -13.67
N LEU A 232 -24.51 19.34 -13.66
CA LEU A 232 -24.18 18.16 -12.87
C LEU A 232 -23.53 18.62 -11.55
N PRO A 233 -24.20 18.43 -10.38
CA PRO A 233 -23.64 18.82 -9.09
C PRO A 233 -22.36 18.05 -8.75
N LEU A 234 -21.65 18.49 -7.72
CA LEU A 234 -20.51 17.74 -7.19
C LEU A 234 -20.92 16.31 -6.80
N HIS A 235 -20.20 15.32 -7.30
CA HIS A 235 -20.46 13.91 -7.07
C HIS A 235 -19.14 13.12 -7.20
N THR A 236 -19.18 11.86 -6.77
CA THR A 236 -18.20 10.85 -7.17
C THR A 236 -18.88 9.85 -8.09
N ASP A 237 -18.13 9.33 -9.05
CA ASP A 237 -18.66 8.38 -10.01
C ASP A 237 -18.86 6.99 -9.42
N LEU A 238 -19.90 6.32 -9.88
CA LEU A 238 -20.17 4.91 -9.63
C LEU A 238 -20.17 4.53 -8.13
N PRO A 239 -20.86 5.28 -7.23
CA PRO A 239 -20.81 5.01 -5.79
C PRO A 239 -21.44 3.65 -5.41
N TYR A 240 -22.19 3.05 -6.33
CA TYR A 240 -22.83 1.73 -6.25
C TYR A 240 -21.90 0.54 -6.56
N TYR A 241 -20.59 0.76 -6.76
CA TYR A 241 -19.59 -0.30 -6.74
C TYR A 241 -18.85 -0.32 -5.40
N GLU A 242 -18.64 -1.52 -4.83
CA GLU A 242 -17.78 -1.70 -3.65
C GLU A 242 -16.35 -1.25 -3.94
N TYR A 243 -15.76 -1.81 -4.99
CA TYR A 243 -14.49 -1.35 -5.52
C TYR A 243 -14.81 -0.38 -6.66
N LYS A 244 -14.57 0.93 -6.50
CA LYS A 244 -14.85 1.95 -7.51
C LYS A 244 -13.63 2.18 -8.42
N PRO A 245 -13.76 2.75 -9.63
CA PRO A 245 -12.59 3.26 -10.35
C PRO A 245 -11.85 4.29 -9.48
N SER A 246 -10.54 4.11 -9.32
CA SER A 246 -9.73 4.98 -8.46
C SER A 246 -9.33 6.30 -9.12
N VAL A 247 -9.39 6.36 -10.45
CA VAL A 247 -9.02 7.52 -11.29
C VAL A 247 -9.99 7.56 -12.47
N ASN A 248 -10.49 8.76 -12.78
CA ASN A 248 -11.24 9.04 -14.00
C ASN A 248 -10.40 9.90 -14.93
N ILE A 249 -10.45 9.62 -16.24
CA ILE A 249 -9.80 10.42 -17.28
C ILE A 249 -10.90 10.93 -18.22
N LEU A 250 -11.01 12.25 -18.35
CA LEU A 250 -11.95 12.91 -19.26
C LEU A 250 -11.18 13.63 -20.36
N HIS A 251 -11.48 13.29 -21.61
CA HIS A 251 -10.85 13.88 -22.79
C HIS A 251 -11.86 14.73 -23.56
N CYS A 252 -11.61 16.03 -23.63
CA CYS A 252 -12.48 16.98 -24.32
C CYS A 252 -12.20 16.97 -25.83
N LEU A 253 -13.03 16.28 -26.60
CA LEU A 253 -12.95 16.28 -28.07
C LEU A 253 -13.56 17.53 -28.70
N VAL A 254 -14.71 17.96 -28.17
CA VAL A 254 -15.44 19.14 -28.63
C VAL A 254 -16.01 19.84 -27.42
N GLN A 255 -15.62 21.11 -27.21
CA GLN A 255 -16.19 21.94 -26.16
C GLN A 255 -17.53 22.52 -26.62
N SER A 256 -18.48 22.63 -25.69
CA SER A 256 -19.77 23.28 -25.95
C SER A 256 -19.59 24.73 -26.39
N GLN A 257 -20.45 25.20 -27.30
CA GLN A 257 -20.53 26.61 -27.70
C GLN A 257 -21.40 27.46 -26.75
N SER A 258 -21.99 26.83 -25.73
CA SER A 258 -22.78 27.52 -24.70
C SER A 258 -21.90 28.33 -23.75
N GLU A 259 -22.49 29.28 -23.04
CA GLU A 259 -21.83 29.99 -21.92
C GLU A 259 -21.53 29.09 -20.70
N GLY A 260 -22.12 27.88 -20.64
CA GLY A 260 -21.90 26.87 -19.59
C GLY A 260 -20.98 25.72 -20.01
N GLY A 261 -21.00 24.62 -19.25
CA GLY A 261 -20.17 23.42 -19.51
C GLY A 261 -18.78 23.45 -18.87
N SER A 262 -18.55 24.38 -17.94
CA SER A 262 -17.31 24.42 -17.16
C SER A 262 -17.22 23.24 -16.18
N ASN A 263 -16.03 22.67 -16.05
CA ASN A 263 -15.76 21.67 -15.02
C ASN A 263 -15.74 22.32 -13.64
N LEU A 264 -16.39 21.67 -12.67
CA LEU A 264 -16.33 22.02 -11.26
C LEU A 264 -15.62 20.91 -10.50
N LEU A 265 -14.64 21.29 -9.68
CA LEU A 265 -13.84 20.36 -8.87
C LEU A 265 -13.78 20.83 -7.43
N VAL A 266 -13.77 19.87 -6.51
CA VAL A 266 -13.52 20.11 -5.10
C VAL A 266 -12.70 18.98 -4.52
N ASP A 267 -11.93 19.27 -3.47
CA ASP A 267 -11.30 18.23 -2.67
C ASP A 267 -12.27 17.75 -1.57
N GLY A 268 -12.79 16.54 -1.75
CA GLY A 268 -13.67 15.90 -0.76
C GLY A 268 -12.99 15.67 0.59
N PHE A 269 -11.67 15.45 0.62
CA PHE A 269 -10.94 15.29 1.88
C PHE A 269 -10.81 16.61 2.63
N HIS A 270 -10.56 17.71 1.93
CA HIS A 270 -10.57 19.03 2.58
C HIS A 270 -11.95 19.37 3.16
N ILE A 271 -13.04 19.03 2.46
CA ILE A 271 -14.39 19.19 3.00
C ILE A 271 -14.57 18.33 4.25
N ALA A 272 -14.12 17.08 4.22
CA ALA A 272 -14.21 16.16 5.35
C ALA A 272 -13.42 16.67 6.58
N ASP A 273 -12.20 17.19 6.38
CA ASP A 273 -11.41 17.82 7.45
C ASP A 273 -12.16 18.99 8.10
N ARG A 274 -12.74 19.87 7.28
CA ARG A 274 -13.51 21.01 7.77
C ARG A 274 -14.76 20.57 8.51
N LEU A 275 -15.49 19.58 7.98
CA LEU A 275 -16.68 19.05 8.62
C LEU A 275 -16.33 18.41 9.97
N GLN A 276 -15.21 17.67 10.06
CA GLN A 276 -14.74 17.10 11.32
C GLN A 276 -14.43 18.18 12.37
N ALA A 277 -13.79 19.27 11.96
CA ALA A 277 -13.39 20.36 12.86
C ALA A 277 -14.56 21.27 13.26
N GLU A 278 -15.43 21.62 12.32
CA GLU A 278 -16.49 22.64 12.47
C GLU A 278 -17.84 22.02 12.88
N HIS A 279 -18.13 20.79 12.44
CA HIS A 279 -19.41 20.09 12.62
C HIS A 279 -19.21 18.59 12.94
N PRO A 280 -18.56 18.24 14.06
CA PRO A 280 -18.16 16.86 14.36
C PRO A 280 -19.34 15.86 14.46
N ALA A 281 -20.53 16.34 14.85
CA ALA A 281 -21.73 15.51 14.88
C ALA A 281 -22.20 15.11 13.46
N ASP A 282 -22.18 16.05 12.52
CA ASP A 282 -22.55 15.80 11.12
C ASP A 282 -21.49 14.93 10.44
N TYR A 283 -20.20 15.19 10.70
CA TYR A 283 -19.10 14.33 10.25
C TYR A 283 -19.28 12.88 10.70
N ARG A 284 -19.68 12.67 11.96
CA ARG A 284 -19.94 11.34 12.49
C ARG A 284 -21.12 10.67 11.80
N ILE A 285 -22.22 11.40 11.60
CA ILE A 285 -23.38 10.87 10.87
C ILE A 285 -22.96 10.41 9.47
N LEU A 286 -22.19 11.23 8.76
CA LEU A 286 -21.79 10.94 7.37
C LEU A 286 -20.75 9.82 7.22
N THR A 287 -19.94 9.56 8.25
CA THR A 287 -18.96 8.46 8.28
C THR A 287 -19.52 7.14 8.83
N GLU A 288 -20.55 7.19 9.67
CA GLU A 288 -21.11 5.99 10.33
C GLU A 288 -22.45 5.52 9.73
N THR A 289 -23.21 6.39 9.06
CA THR A 289 -24.53 6.05 8.51
C THR A 289 -24.40 5.44 7.13
N LEU A 290 -24.84 4.19 6.98
CA LEU A 290 -24.88 3.49 5.71
C LEU A 290 -25.94 4.07 4.76
N VAL A 291 -25.55 4.39 3.54
CA VAL A 291 -26.42 4.82 2.44
C VAL A 291 -26.49 3.73 1.38
N ASP A 292 -27.69 3.52 0.82
CA ASP A 292 -27.90 2.65 -0.33
C ASP A 292 -27.65 3.39 -1.64
N TRP A 293 -26.53 3.08 -2.29
CA TRP A 293 -26.19 3.54 -3.62
C TRP A 293 -26.66 2.52 -4.64
N ASN A 294 -27.38 2.95 -5.68
CA ASN A 294 -27.89 2.03 -6.69
C ASN A 294 -27.75 2.56 -8.12
N ASP A 295 -27.66 1.62 -9.05
CA ASP A 295 -27.77 1.86 -10.49
C ASP A 295 -28.51 0.66 -11.10
N ILE A 296 -29.76 0.89 -11.48
CA ILE A 296 -30.68 -0.15 -11.96
C ILE A 296 -31.22 0.29 -13.30
N GLY A 297 -30.88 -0.44 -14.35
CA GLY A 297 -31.21 0.00 -15.69
C GLY A 297 -30.74 -0.95 -16.78
N SER A 298 -30.68 -0.42 -17.99
CA SER A 298 -30.20 -1.15 -19.16
C SER A 298 -29.54 -0.21 -20.16
N GLU A 299 -28.36 -0.56 -20.66
CA GLU A 299 -27.59 0.16 -21.68
C GLU A 299 -27.01 -0.85 -22.69
N ASP A 300 -27.00 -0.53 -23.98
CA ASP A 300 -26.45 -1.39 -25.05
C ASP A 300 -26.93 -2.85 -25.02
N GLY A 301 -28.21 -3.07 -24.73
CA GLY A 301 -28.82 -4.40 -24.65
C GLY A 301 -28.45 -5.21 -23.42
N ARG A 302 -27.73 -4.62 -22.45
CA ARG A 302 -27.39 -5.23 -21.16
C ARG A 302 -28.22 -4.61 -20.06
N SER A 303 -28.87 -5.45 -19.26
CA SER A 303 -29.54 -5.01 -18.02
C SER A 303 -28.58 -5.13 -16.85
N PHE A 304 -28.63 -4.20 -15.91
CA PHE A 304 -27.81 -4.19 -14.70
C PHE A 304 -28.62 -3.78 -13.48
N HIS A 305 -28.20 -4.28 -12.33
CA HIS A 305 -28.82 -4.07 -11.02
C HIS A 305 -27.70 -4.00 -9.98
N ASN A 306 -27.02 -2.86 -9.92
CA ASN A 306 -25.91 -2.63 -9.00
C ASN A 306 -26.45 -1.97 -7.73
N ILE A 307 -26.12 -2.53 -6.57
CA ILE A 307 -26.41 -1.93 -5.27
C ILE A 307 -25.16 -2.08 -4.41
N TRP A 308 -24.76 -0.98 -3.76
CA TRP A 308 -23.72 -1.00 -2.75
C TRP A 308 -24.11 -0.13 -1.57
N ARG A 309 -23.77 -0.59 -0.36
CA ARG A 309 -24.09 0.10 0.88
C ARG A 309 -22.81 0.59 1.54
N ALA A 310 -22.65 1.90 1.65
CA ALA A 310 -21.49 2.55 2.26
C ALA A 310 -21.85 3.92 2.82
N PRO A 311 -21.10 4.42 3.82
CA PRO A 311 -21.21 5.81 4.25
C PRO A 311 -20.83 6.78 3.13
N VAL A 312 -21.16 8.06 3.33
CA VAL A 312 -20.86 9.13 2.36
C VAL A 312 -19.37 9.51 2.42
N ILE A 313 -18.79 9.50 3.62
CA ILE A 313 -17.37 9.78 3.90
C ILE A 313 -16.69 8.48 4.33
#